data_AF-A0AAE2YQX1-F1
#
_entry.id   AF-A0AAE2YQX1-F1
#
_cell.length_a   1.000
_cell.length_b   1.000
_cell.length_c   1.000
_cell.angle_alpha   90.00
_cell.angle_beta   90.00
_cell.angle_gamma   90.00
#
_symmetry.space_group_name_H-M   'P 1'
#
loop_
_entity.id
_entity.type
_entity.pdbx_description
1 polymer ?
#
loop_
_entity_poly.entity_id
_entity_poly.type
_entity_poly.pdbx_seq_one_letter_code
_entity_poly.pdbx_strand_id
1 'polypeptide(L)' 'MVWLLAVFLIPVVVAVLLFFSAAEDFWQIVTFRIDLSRLFGDLVHVLAIMGIGVLAEIFSIFMLVRNFL' A
#
# COMPACT_ATOMS: atom_id res chain seq x y z
N MET A 1 -19.82 -12.32 -3.17
CA MET A 1 -18.86 -12.83 -2.16
C MET A 1 -17.41 -12.44 -2.46
N VAL A 2 -16.92 -12.54 -3.71
CA VAL A 2 -15.55 -12.10 -4.10
C VAL A 2 -15.23 -10.65 -3.70
N TRP A 3 -16.18 -9.72 -3.87
CA TRP A 3 -15.98 -8.30 -3.48
C TRP A 3 -15.81 -8.10 -1.98
N LEU A 4 -16.46 -8.93 -1.16
CA LEU A 4 -16.33 -8.94 0.29
C LEU A 4 -14.90 -9.34 0.69
N LEU A 5 -14.37 -10.38 0.05
CA LEU A 5 -12.96 -10.78 0.20
C LEU A 5 -12.00 -9.67 -0.24
N ALA A 6 -12.27 -9.02 -1.38
CA ALA A 6 -11.42 -7.94 -1.88
C ALA A 6 -11.31 -6.76 -0.90
N VAL A 7 -12.43 -6.33 -0.30
CA VAL A 7 -12.45 -5.25 0.70
C VAL A 7 -11.59 -5.58 1.94
N PHE A 8 -11.51 -6.84 2.35
CA PHE A 8 -10.63 -7.22 3.47
C PHE A 8 -9.19 -7.48 3.04
N LEU A 9 -8.97 -7.99 1.83
CA LEU A 9 -7.65 -8.40 1.36
C LEU A 9 -6.81 -7.20 0.87
N ILE A 10 -7.41 -6.22 0.21
CA ILE A 10 -6.70 -5.05 -0.33
C ILE A 10 -5.98 -4.27 0.80
N PRO A 11 -6.60 -3.94 1.94
CA PRO A 11 -5.92 -3.26 3.04
C PRO A 11 -4.75 -4.07 3.59
N VAL A 12 -4.90 -5.39 3.69
CA VAL A 12 -3.85 -6.29 4.19
C VAL A 12 -2.66 -6.29 3.23
N VAL A 13 -2.91 -6.41 1.92
CA VAL A 13 -1.85 -6.39 0.90
C VAL A 13 -1.14 -5.03 0.89
N VAL A 14 -1.89 -3.94 0.93
CA VAL A 14 -1.32 -2.57 0.98
C VAL A 14 -0.47 -2.39 2.24
N ALA A 15 -0.96 -2.82 3.41
CA ALA A 15 -0.21 -2.73 4.67
C ALA A 15 1.08 -3.55 4.63
N VAL A 16 1.05 -4.76 4.05
CA VAL A 16 2.24 -5.60 3.89
C VAL A 16 3.26 -4.95 2.95
N LEU A 17 2.83 -4.39 1.82
CA LEU A 17 3.72 -3.69 0.90
C LEU A 17 4.36 -2.44 1.54
N LEU A 18 3.57 -1.66 2.27
CA LEU A 18 4.07 -0.51 3.03
C LEU A 18 5.04 -0.94 4.14
N PHE A 19 4.78 -2.08 4.80
CA PHE A 19 5.67 -2.63 5.80
C PHE A 19 7.04 -2.99 5.21
N PHE A 20 7.08 -3.65 4.04
CA PHE A 20 8.36 -3.94 3.38
C PHE A 20 9.12 -2.67 2.98
N SER A 21 8.42 -1.67 2.46
CA SER A 21 9.03 -0.36 2.15
C SER A 21 9.63 0.28 3.41
N ALA A 22 8.90 0.29 4.52
CA ALA A 22 9.38 0.85 5.78
C ALA A 22 10.52 0.02 6.42
N ALA A 23 10.55 -1.30 6.19
CA ALA A 23 11.61 -2.17 6.69
C ALA A 23 12.96 -1.90 6.00
N GLU A 24 12.95 -1.60 4.69
CA GLU A 24 14.16 -1.20 3.97
C GLU A 24 14.69 0.14 4.48
N ASP A 25 13.82 1.12 4.69
CA ASP A 25 14.18 2.42 5.27
C ASP A 25 14.75 2.26 6.69
N PHE A 26 14.11 1.44 7.51
CA PHE A 26 14.57 1.15 8.87
C PHE A 26 15.98 0.53 8.86
N TRP A 27 16.25 -0.41 7.95
CA TRP A 27 17.57 -1.02 7.84
C TRP A 27 18.64 0.00 7.42
N GLN A 28 18.32 0.94 6.52
CA GLN A 28 19.25 2.00 6.15
C GLN A 28 19.59 2.92 7.33
N ILE A 29 18.60 3.27 8.16
CA ILE A 29 18.80 4.07 9.37
C ILE A 29 19.73 3.33 10.34
N VAL A 30 19.48 2.04 10.59
CA VAL A 30 20.32 1.20 11.46
C VAL A 30 21.76 1.09 10.95
N THR A 31 21.95 1.07 9.62
CA THR A 31 23.28 0.97 9.01
C THR A 31 23.98 2.32 8.78
N PHE A 32 23.36 3.45 9.17
CA PHE A 32 23.85 4.82 8.95
C PHE A 32 24.17 5.15 7.48
N ARG A 33 23.50 4.51 6.52
CA ARG A 33 23.69 4.73 5.08
C ARG A 33 22.53 5.53 4.48
N ILE A 34 22.31 6.74 5.00
CA ILE A 34 21.22 7.61 4.54
C ILE A 34 21.59 8.22 3.18
N ASP A 35 20.95 7.76 2.11
CA ASP A 35 21.04 8.35 0.78
C ASP A 35 19.74 9.10 0.46
N LEU A 36 19.82 10.43 0.47
CA LEU A 36 18.67 11.31 0.23
C LEU A 36 18.04 11.11 -1.15
N SER A 37 18.82 10.74 -2.16
CA SER A 37 18.31 10.50 -3.51
C SER A 37 17.37 9.30 -3.55
N ARG A 38 17.69 8.26 -2.77
CA ARG A 38 16.90 7.05 -2.63
C ARG A 38 15.65 7.29 -1.80
N LEU A 39 15.76 8.11 -0.75
CA LEU A 39 14.65 8.50 0.13
C LEU A 39 13.49 9.17 -0.62
N PHE A 40 13.78 9.99 -1.63
CA PHE A 40 12.74 10.54 -2.53
C PHE A 40 12.11 9.48 -3.42
N GLY A 41 12.90 8.52 -3.92
CA GLY A 41 12.39 7.39 -4.70
C GLY A 41 11.44 6.51 -3.89
N ASP A 42 11.78 6.22 -2.64
CA ASP A 42 10.97 5.41 -1.73
C ASP A 42 9.69 6.15 -1.33
N LEU A 43 9.74 7.47 -1.15
CA LEU A 43 8.55 8.32 -0.94
C LEU A 43 7.55 8.24 -2.11
N VAL A 44 8.05 8.31 -3.34
CA VAL A 44 7.21 8.16 -4.55
C VAL A 44 6.63 6.75 -4.62
N HIS A 45 7.42 5.73 -4.25
CA HIS A 45 6.97 4.34 -4.23
C HIS A 45 5.84 4.13 -3.21
N VAL A 46 5.99 4.64 -2.00
CA VAL A 46 4.96 4.61 -0.94
C VAL A 46 3.67 5.33 -1.40
N LEU A 47 3.81 6.50 -2.02
CA LEU A 47 2.67 7.24 -2.57
C LEU A 47 1.97 6.44 -3.68
N ALA A 48 2.72 5.72 -4.52
CA ALA A 48 2.15 4.86 -5.55
C ALA A 48 1.38 3.68 -4.94
N ILE A 49 1.95 2.99 -3.94
CA ILE A 49 1.28 1.89 -3.22
C ILE A 49 -0.01 2.39 -2.57
N MET A 50 0.04 3.51 -1.85
CA MET A 50 -1.16 4.10 -1.23
C MET A 50 -2.20 4.52 -2.27
N GLY A 51 -1.78 5.20 -3.34
CA GLY A 51 -2.68 5.66 -4.39
C GLY A 51 -3.41 4.51 -5.08
N ILE A 52 -2.67 3.47 -5.49
CA ILE A 52 -3.25 2.27 -6.11
C ILE A 52 -4.13 1.52 -5.12
N GLY A 53 -3.67 1.37 -3.86
CA GLY A 53 -4.41 0.71 -2.79
C GLY A 53 -5.76 1.37 -2.53
N VAL A 54 -5.78 2.70 -2.34
CA VAL A 54 -7.01 3.46 -2.11
C VAL A 54 -7.96 3.39 -3.33
N LEU A 55 -7.44 3.50 -4.55
CA LEU A 55 -8.26 3.36 -5.75
C LEU A 55 -8.89 1.96 -5.87
N ALA A 56 -8.11 0.92 -5.57
CA ALA A 56 -8.59 -0.46 -5.57
C ALA A 56 -9.64 -0.68 -4.47
N GLU A 57 -9.42 -0.11 -3.29
CA GLU A 57 -10.35 -0.14 -2.15
C GLU A 57 -11.69 0.49 -2.54
N ILE A 58 -11.67 1.73 -3.05
CA ILE A 58 -12.85 2.47 -3.49
C ILE A 58 -13.61 1.67 -4.56
N PHE A 59 -12.89 1.11 -5.55
CA PHE A 59 -13.50 0.29 -6.59
C PHE A 59 -14.16 -0.98 -6.01
N SER A 60 -13.49 -1.66 -5.08
CA SER A 60 -13.99 -2.88 -4.46
C SER A 60 -15.24 -2.62 -3.61
N ILE A 61 -15.27 -1.52 -2.87
CA ILE A 61 -16.44 -1.07 -2.08
C ILE A 61 -17.58 -0.70 -3.02
N PHE A 62 -17.31 0.06 -4.09
CA PHE A 62 -18.32 0.41 -5.08
C PHE A 62 -18.96 -0.84 -5.72
N MET A 63 -18.13 -1.81 -6.13
CA MET A 63 -18.62 -3.07 -6.68
C MET A 63 -19.39 -3.89 -5.65
N LEU A 64 -18.97 -3.88 -4.39
CA LEU A 64 -19.70 -4.54 -3.31
C LEU A 64 -21.08 -3.92 -3.14
N VAL A 65 -21.18 -2.59 -3.02
CA VAL A 65 -22.47 -1.89 -2.93
C VAL A 65 -23.34 -2.22 -4.14
N ARG A 66 -22.82 -2.06 -5.36
CA ARG A 66 -23.57 -2.34 -6.61
C ARG A 66 -24.11 -3.77 -6.73
N ASN A 67 -23.41 -4.76 -6.18
CA ASN A 67 -23.82 -6.16 -6.30
C ASN A 67 -24.72 -6.63 -5.14
N PHE A 68 -24.85 -5.84 -4.07
CA PHE A 68 -25.67 -6.15 -2.90
C PHE A 68 -26.93 -5.27 -2.76
N LEU A 69 -26.92 -4.07 -3.33
CA LEU A 69 -28.06 -3.16 -3.50
C LEU A 69 -28.62 -3.29 -4.93
#